data_AF-W2ZRL7-F1
#
_entry.id   AF-W2ZRL7-F1
#
_cell.length_a   1.000
_cell.length_b   1.000
_cell.length_c   1.000
_cell.angle_alpha   90.00
_cell.angle_beta   90.00
_cell.angle_gamma   90.00
#
_symmetry.space_group_name_H-M   'P 1'
#
loop_
_entity.id
_entity.type
_entity.pdbx_description
1 polymer ?
#
loop_
_entity_poly.entity_id
_entity_poly.type
_entity_poly.pdbx_seq_one_letter_code
_entity_poly.pdbx_strand_id
1 'polypeptide(L)'
;MEPPRLQVELEESAHATLDRCIAARPANTTWAYAPKQREYKSWCDRKGFHEATRYQVTASKLHLFLQEEVVDRNVRVKNRKCKVGVATVEMYVNAISDLYSDQQSRGANSHPHPRNSLIKVLLSSLKREKHMKDKKEYVDRGVGSLLDGYCATADLVAISRFYMNLNTGSDLRN
;
A
#
# COMPACT_ATOMS: atom_id res chain seq x y z
N MET A 1 18.69 3.49 -40.73
CA MET A 1 17.80 2.41 -41.18
C MET A 1 16.44 2.72 -40.58
N GLU A 2 15.46 3.11 -41.38
CA GLU A 2 14.10 3.27 -40.86
C GLU A 2 13.53 1.90 -40.51
N PRO A 3 12.82 1.76 -39.38
CA PRO A 3 12.10 0.54 -39.07
C PRO A 3 11.06 0.26 -40.17
N PRO A 4 10.82 -1.02 -40.53
CA PRO A 4 9.79 -1.38 -41.50
C PRO A 4 8.43 -0.81 -41.08
N ARG A 5 7.64 -0.26 -42.01
CA ARG A 5 6.31 0.31 -41.72
C ARG A 5 5.41 -0.62 -40.90
N LEU A 6 5.44 -1.92 -41.19
CA LEU A 6 4.69 -2.93 -40.45
C LEU A 6 5.13 -3.04 -38.97
N GLN A 7 6.41 -2.85 -38.67
CA GLN A 7 6.92 -2.90 -37.31
C GLN A 7 6.44 -1.69 -36.49
N VAL A 8 6.41 -0.51 -37.10
CA VAL A 8 5.86 0.70 -36.48
C VAL A 8 4.38 0.51 -36.18
N GLU A 9 3.59 -0.01 -37.12
CA GLU A 9 2.16 -0.25 -36.94
C GLU A 9 1.86 -1.26 -35.82
N LEU A 10 2.67 -2.32 -35.70
CA LEU A 10 2.57 -3.29 -34.60
C LEU A 10 2.85 -2.65 -33.23
N GLU A 11 3.91 -1.83 -33.14
CA GLU A 11 4.27 -1.12 -31.91
C GLU A 11 3.21 -0.08 -31.52
N GLU A 12 2.67 0.67 -32.48
CA GLU A 12 1.59 1.63 -32.26
C GLU A 12 0.31 0.95 -31.73
N SER A 13 -0.07 -0.19 -32.31
CA SER A 13 -1.22 -0.97 -31.84
C SER A 13 -1.04 -1.46 -30.40
N ALA A 14 0.16 -1.93 -30.05
CA ALA A 14 0.51 -2.33 -28.70
C ALA A 14 0.44 -1.14 -27.72
N HIS A 15 1.05 0.00 -28.07
CA HIS A 15 1.03 1.20 -27.24
C HIS A 15 -0.39 1.75 -27.03
N ALA A 16 -1.24 1.76 -28.07
CA ALA A 16 -2.63 2.19 -27.96
C ALA A 16 -3.43 1.34 -26.97
N THR A 17 -3.17 0.03 -26.93
CA THR A 17 -3.79 -0.89 -25.96
C THR A 17 -3.35 -0.57 -24.54
N LEU A 18 -2.07 -0.30 -24.33
CA LEU A 18 -1.53 0.10 -23.02
C LEU A 18 -2.13 1.43 -22.54
N ASP A 19 -2.22 2.42 -23.42
CA ASP A 19 -2.81 3.72 -23.09
C ASP A 19 -4.29 3.60 -22.71
N ARG A 20 -5.04 2.72 -23.40
CA ARG A 20 -6.43 2.39 -23.01
C ARG A 20 -6.49 1.77 -21.61
N CYS A 21 -5.61 0.83 -21.29
CA CYS A 21 -5.55 0.21 -19.96
C CYS A 21 -5.20 1.23 -18.86
N ILE A 22 -4.28 2.16 -19.15
CA ILE A 22 -3.92 3.24 -18.23
C ILE A 22 -5.11 4.19 -18.02
N ALA A 23 -5.83 4.55 -19.09
CA ALA A 23 -7.01 5.41 -19.01
C ALA A 23 -8.18 4.75 -18.27
N ALA A 24 -8.34 3.43 -18.38
CA ALA A 24 -9.37 2.67 -17.67
C ALA A 24 -9.06 2.41 -16.18
N ARG A 25 -7.87 2.82 -15.70
CA ARG A 25 -7.46 2.58 -14.32
C ARG A 25 -8.41 3.30 -13.34
N PRO A 26 -8.77 2.65 -12.21
CA PRO A 26 -9.50 3.31 -11.14
C PRO A 26 -8.79 4.58 -10.67
N ALA A 27 -9.51 5.71 -10.65
CA ALA A 27 -8.97 7.02 -10.30
C ALA A 27 -8.22 7.01 -8.96
N ASN A 28 -8.73 6.25 -7.98
CA ASN A 28 -8.12 6.08 -6.67
C ASN A 28 -6.68 5.53 -6.75
N THR A 29 -6.43 4.56 -7.62
CA THR A 29 -5.09 3.97 -7.79
C THR A 29 -4.14 4.98 -8.41
N THR A 30 -4.59 5.70 -9.44
CA THR A 30 -3.81 6.76 -10.09
C THR A 30 -3.43 7.84 -9.08
N TRP A 31 -4.39 8.32 -8.29
CA TRP A 31 -4.16 9.35 -7.27
C TRP A 31 -3.24 8.87 -6.15
N ALA A 32 -3.37 7.62 -5.72
CA ALA A 32 -2.54 7.05 -4.66
C ALA A 32 -1.09 6.80 -5.10
N TYR A 33 -0.87 6.44 -6.37
CA TYR A 33 0.43 6.03 -6.91
C TYR A 33 1.24 7.20 -7.47
N ALA A 34 0.60 8.16 -8.15
CA ALA A 34 1.25 9.33 -8.75
C ALA A 34 2.21 10.07 -7.80
N PRO A 35 1.85 10.42 -6.54
CA PRO A 35 2.80 11.10 -5.64
C PRO A 35 4.02 10.23 -5.31
N LYS A 36 3.86 8.92 -5.17
CA LYS A 36 4.95 7.98 -4.82
C LYS A 36 5.91 7.79 -5.98
N GLN A 37 5.39 7.72 -7.20
CA GLN A 37 6.19 7.68 -8.42
C GLN A 37 6.95 8.99 -8.63
N ARG A 38 6.34 10.15 -8.34
CA ARG A 38 7.03 11.46 -8.37
C ARG A 38 8.16 11.56 -7.36
N GLU A 39 7.94 11.10 -6.12
CA GLU A 39 8.99 11.04 -5.11
C GLU A 39 10.17 10.16 -5.55
N TYR A 40 9.89 9.00 -6.14
CA TYR A 40 10.92 8.12 -6.68
C TYR A 40 11.74 8.79 -7.79
N LYS A 41 11.07 9.44 -8.76
CA LYS A 41 11.76 10.17 -9.84
C LYS A 41 12.63 11.31 -9.29
N SER A 42 12.09 12.08 -8.34
CA SER A 42 12.83 13.17 -7.68
C SER A 42 14.05 12.66 -6.89
N TRP A 43 13.95 11.47 -6.31
CA TRP A 43 15.09 10.81 -5.69
C TRP A 43 16.12 10.35 -6.73
N CYS A 44 15.69 9.80 -7.87
CA CYS A 44 16.59 9.44 -8.97
C CYS A 44 17.35 10.66 -9.52
N ASP A 45 16.70 11.83 -9.61
CA ASP A 45 17.35 13.08 -10.01
C ASP A 45 18.46 13.49 -9.03
N ARG A 46 18.19 13.40 -7.72
CA ARG A 46 19.19 13.71 -6.68
C ARG A 46 20.36 12.73 -6.64
N LYS A 47 20.15 11.47 -7.03
CA LYS A 47 21.20 10.43 -6.99
C LYS A 47 22.23 10.52 -8.10
N GLY A 48 21.94 11.24 -9.20
CA GLY A 48 22.87 11.37 -10.31
C GLY A 48 23.07 10.10 -11.12
N PHE A 49 22.04 9.26 -11.26
CA PHE A 49 22.10 8.11 -12.18
C PHE A 49 22.31 8.57 -13.63
N HIS A 50 22.94 7.71 -14.43
CA HIS A 50 23.16 7.94 -15.87
C HIS A 50 21.85 8.34 -16.56
N GLU A 51 21.91 9.36 -17.41
CA GLU A 51 20.75 10.02 -18.01
C GLU A 51 19.77 9.03 -18.67
N ALA A 52 20.30 8.14 -19.53
CA ALA A 52 19.48 7.17 -20.26
C ALA A 52 18.74 6.15 -19.36
N THR A 53 19.29 5.83 -18.18
CA THR A 53 18.75 4.79 -17.30
C THR A 53 18.20 5.37 -16.01
N ARG A 54 18.17 6.71 -15.86
CA ARG A 54 17.89 7.39 -14.59
C ARG A 54 16.59 6.90 -13.95
N TYR A 55 15.52 6.87 -14.74
CA TYR A 55 14.18 6.50 -14.27
C TYR A 55 13.85 5.02 -14.42
N GLN A 56 14.72 4.21 -15.06
CA GLN A 56 14.50 2.77 -15.14
C GLN A 56 14.46 2.17 -13.74
N VAL A 57 13.35 1.50 -13.43
CA VAL A 57 13.11 0.88 -12.14
C VAL A 57 13.85 -0.45 -12.09
N THR A 58 14.70 -0.61 -11.09
CA THR A 58 15.37 -1.89 -10.79
C THR A 58 15.10 -2.29 -9.34
N ALA A 59 15.26 -3.57 -9.02
CA ALA A 59 15.12 -4.03 -7.64
C ALA A 59 16.07 -3.30 -6.68
N SER A 60 17.32 -3.06 -7.10
CA SER A 60 18.32 -2.36 -6.30
C SER A 60 17.95 -0.90 -6.06
N LYS A 61 17.47 -0.18 -7.09
CA LYS A 61 17.02 1.20 -6.93
C LYS A 61 15.78 1.30 -6.04
N LEU A 62 14.80 0.40 -6.21
CA LEU A 62 13.63 0.35 -5.36
C LEU A 62 14.04 0.11 -3.90
N HIS A 63 14.92 -0.86 -3.65
CA HIS A 63 15.39 -1.16 -2.29
C HIS A 63 16.10 0.05 -1.65
N LEU A 64 17.04 0.66 -2.37
CA LEU A 64 17.80 1.81 -1.85
C LEU A 64 16.88 3.00 -1.58
N PHE A 65 15.95 3.31 -2.49
CA PHE A 65 14.95 4.36 -2.30
C PHE A 65 14.10 4.11 -1.05
N LEU A 66 13.60 2.89 -0.84
CA LEU A 66 12.78 2.58 0.34
C LEU A 66 13.55 2.80 1.64
N GLN A 67 14.81 2.34 1.70
CA GLN A 67 15.66 2.49 2.88
C GLN A 67 15.92 3.97 3.21
N GLU A 68 16.34 4.75 2.21
CA GLU A 68 16.77 6.14 2.45
C GLU A 68 15.59 7.10 2.66
N GLU A 69 14.51 6.93 1.91
CA GLU A 69 13.46 7.95 1.84
C GLU A 69 12.20 7.53 2.59
N VAL A 70 11.90 6.25 2.75
CA VAL A 70 10.55 5.80 3.17
C VAL A 70 10.53 5.13 4.54
N VAL A 71 11.38 4.13 4.78
CA VAL A 71 11.31 3.24 5.95
C VAL A 71 11.46 4.00 7.27
N ASP A 72 12.46 4.88 7.37
CA ASP A 72 12.75 5.64 8.59
C ASP A 72 12.11 7.04 8.62
N ARG A 73 11.25 7.34 7.65
CA ARG A 73 10.56 8.63 7.59
C ARG A 73 9.63 8.78 8.80
N ASN A 74 9.77 9.90 9.50
CA ASN A 74 8.89 10.25 10.60
C ASN A 74 7.60 10.90 10.07
N VAL A 75 6.46 10.39 10.52
CA VAL A 75 5.12 10.91 10.24
C VAL A 75 4.49 11.38 11.54
N ARG A 76 3.68 12.43 11.48
CA ARG A 76 2.91 12.92 12.64
C ARG A 76 1.53 12.28 12.63
N VAL A 77 1.21 11.54 13.70
CA VAL A 77 -0.11 10.93 13.92
C VAL A 77 -0.58 11.32 15.31
N LYS A 78 -1.76 11.95 15.42
CA LYS A 78 -2.39 12.34 16.69
C LYS A 78 -1.39 12.97 17.70
N ASN A 79 -0.63 13.97 17.24
CA ASN A 79 0.41 14.67 18.01
C ASN A 79 1.64 13.86 18.44
N ARG A 80 1.84 12.65 17.92
CA ARG A 80 3.06 11.85 18.12
C ARG A 80 3.83 11.70 16.81
N LYS A 81 5.16 11.69 16.88
CA LYS A 81 6.02 11.28 15.75
C LYS A 81 6.13 9.76 15.77
N CYS A 82 5.80 9.11 14.66
CA CYS A 82 5.98 7.67 14.47
C CYS A 82 6.63 7.40 13.12
N LYS A 83 7.31 6.27 12.97
CA LYS A 83 7.79 5.82 11.67
C LYS A 83 6.62 5.54 10.73
N VAL A 84 6.87 5.63 9.43
CA VAL A 84 5.93 5.20 8.40
C VAL A 84 5.50 3.75 8.65
N GLY A 85 4.20 3.48 8.53
CA GLY A 85 3.67 2.13 8.71
C GLY A 85 4.00 1.21 7.53
N VAL A 86 4.08 -0.10 7.81
CA VAL A 86 4.36 -1.15 6.79
C VAL A 86 3.44 -1.03 5.57
N ALA A 87 2.14 -0.78 5.79
CA ALA A 87 1.17 -0.65 4.71
C ALA A 87 1.53 0.47 3.72
N THR A 88 2.04 1.60 4.22
CA THR A 88 2.50 2.70 3.38
C THR A 88 3.74 2.31 2.58
N VAL A 89 4.70 1.61 3.19
CA VAL A 89 5.88 1.08 2.48
C VAL A 89 5.45 0.12 1.36
N GLU A 90 4.49 -0.77 1.63
CA GLU A 90 3.91 -1.65 0.61
C GLU A 90 3.23 -0.87 -0.52
N MET A 91 2.56 0.24 -0.23
CA MET A 91 2.01 1.11 -1.28
C MET A 91 3.10 1.73 -2.16
N TYR A 92 4.27 2.11 -1.62
CA TYR A 92 5.40 2.56 -2.45
C TYR A 92 5.93 1.43 -3.33
N VAL A 93 6.09 0.22 -2.78
CA VAL A 93 6.48 -0.95 -3.57
C VAL A 93 5.50 -1.18 -4.71
N ASN A 94 4.19 -1.14 -4.46
CA ASN A 94 3.17 -1.36 -5.48
C ASN A 94 3.19 -0.25 -6.53
N ALA A 95 3.29 1.02 -6.12
CA ALA A 95 3.31 2.16 -7.04
C ALA A 95 4.55 2.19 -7.95
N ILE A 96 5.71 1.77 -7.43
CA ILE A 96 6.95 1.73 -8.21
C ILE A 96 7.03 0.45 -9.06
N SER A 97 6.49 -0.68 -8.57
CA SER A 97 6.34 -1.90 -9.38
C SER A 97 5.39 -1.67 -10.56
N ASP A 98 4.37 -0.83 -10.36
CA ASP A 98 3.49 -0.39 -11.43
C ASP A 98 4.20 0.48 -12.46
N LEU A 99 5.03 1.44 -12.02
CA LEU A 99 5.88 2.21 -12.93
C LEU A 99 6.81 1.30 -13.73
N TYR A 100 7.34 0.24 -13.11
CA TYR A 100 8.12 -0.79 -13.82
C TYR A 100 7.28 -1.52 -14.87
N SER A 101 6.04 -1.91 -14.56
CA SER A 101 5.18 -2.63 -15.51
C SER A 101 4.91 -1.80 -16.77
N ASP A 102 4.72 -0.48 -16.63
CA ASP A 102 4.60 0.45 -17.78
C ASP A 102 5.91 0.57 -18.57
N GLN A 103 7.06 0.61 -17.89
CA GLN A 103 8.36 0.61 -18.57
C GLN A 103 8.63 -0.69 -19.33
N GLN A 104 8.27 -1.82 -18.74
CA GLN A 104 8.48 -3.14 -19.34
C GLN A 104 7.55 -3.36 -20.54
N SER A 105 6.28 -2.96 -20.42
CA SER A 105 5.30 -3.10 -21.52
C SER A 105 5.65 -2.25 -22.74
N ARG A 106 6.33 -1.11 -22.54
CA ARG A 106 6.85 -0.24 -23.59
C ARG A 106 8.26 -0.62 -24.07
N GLY A 107 8.83 -1.72 -23.57
CA GLY A 107 10.18 -2.16 -23.92
C GLY A 107 11.32 -1.26 -23.41
N ALA A 108 11.02 -0.25 -22.59
CA ALA A 108 12.00 0.69 -22.05
C ALA A 108 12.84 0.10 -20.89
N ASN A 109 12.43 -1.04 -20.33
CA ASN A 109 13.11 -1.69 -19.22
C ASN A 109 13.12 -3.21 -19.38
N SER A 110 14.31 -3.79 -19.48
CA SER A 110 14.54 -5.23 -19.62
C SER A 110 15.00 -5.92 -18.32
N HIS A 111 15.05 -5.18 -17.21
CA HIS A 111 15.45 -5.75 -15.92
C HIS A 111 14.38 -6.68 -15.35
N PRO A 112 14.73 -7.60 -14.43
CA PRO A 112 13.75 -8.40 -13.71
C PRO A 112 12.83 -7.55 -12.84
N HIS A 113 11.63 -8.07 -12.56
CA HIS A 113 10.61 -7.39 -11.75
C HIS A 113 11.18 -6.90 -10.40
N PRO A 114 10.94 -5.64 -10.00
CA PRO A 114 11.64 -5.00 -8.89
C PRO A 114 11.25 -5.57 -7.51
N ARG A 115 10.05 -6.12 -7.36
CA ARG A 115 9.59 -6.81 -6.14
C ARG A 115 10.19 -8.22 -6.00
N ASN A 116 11.52 -8.29 -5.93
CA ASN A 116 12.29 -9.52 -5.79
C ASN A 116 12.35 -10.02 -4.33
N SER A 117 13.16 -11.06 -4.08
CA SER A 117 13.37 -11.62 -2.74
C SER A 117 13.83 -10.60 -1.71
N LEU A 118 14.71 -9.66 -2.07
CA LEU A 118 15.22 -8.63 -1.15
C LEU A 118 14.10 -7.70 -0.66
N ILE A 119 13.23 -7.24 -1.56
CA ILE A 119 12.07 -6.42 -1.18
C ILE A 119 11.12 -7.21 -0.27
N LYS A 120 10.92 -8.51 -0.55
CA LYS A 120 10.09 -9.38 0.31
C LYS A 120 10.70 -9.53 1.71
N VAL A 121 12.01 -9.72 1.82
CA VAL A 121 12.72 -9.81 3.10
C VAL A 121 12.60 -8.50 3.88
N LEU A 122 12.78 -7.35 3.22
CA LEU A 122 12.59 -6.03 3.83
C LEU A 122 11.17 -5.89 4.42
N LEU A 123 10.13 -6.15 3.62
CA LEU A 123 8.75 -6.05 4.10
C LEU A 123 8.46 -6.99 5.28
N SER A 124 8.98 -8.22 5.23
CA SER A 124 8.85 -9.19 6.33
C SER A 124 9.55 -8.72 7.60
N SER A 125 10.73 -8.11 7.49
CA SER A 125 11.45 -7.55 8.64
C SER A 125 10.64 -6.44 9.33
N LEU A 126 10.07 -5.51 8.55
CA LEU A 126 9.25 -4.42 9.07
C LEU A 126 7.95 -4.92 9.73
N LYS A 127 7.32 -5.96 9.15
CA LYS A 127 6.17 -6.64 9.78
C LYS A 127 6.54 -7.26 11.12
N ARG A 128 7.70 -7.91 11.21
CA ARG A 128 8.21 -8.51 12.44
C ARG A 128 8.50 -7.46 13.50
N GLU A 129 9.14 -6.36 13.14
CA GLU A 129 9.41 -5.23 14.04
C GLU A 129 8.13 -4.63 14.60
N LYS A 130 7.13 -4.37 13.73
CA LYS A 130 5.82 -3.90 14.16
C LYS A 130 5.19 -4.89 15.15
N HIS A 131 5.19 -6.18 14.83
CA HIS A 131 4.61 -7.20 15.69
C HIS A 131 5.30 -7.25 17.07
N MET A 132 6.64 -7.17 17.10
CA MET A 132 7.39 -7.14 18.36
C MET A 132 7.10 -5.88 19.19
N LYS A 133 6.94 -4.73 18.53
CA LYS A 133 6.52 -3.49 19.18
C LYS A 133 5.11 -3.62 19.77
N ASP A 134 4.14 -4.06 18.98
CA ASP A 134 2.76 -4.25 19.42
C ASP A 134 2.69 -5.21 20.62
N LYS A 135 3.51 -6.28 20.63
CA LYS A 135 3.64 -7.22 21.76
C LYS A 135 4.22 -6.55 23.01
N LYS A 136 5.27 -5.73 22.87
CA LYS A 136 5.92 -5.02 23.99
C LYS A 136 5.00 -3.95 24.60
N GLU A 137 4.22 -3.29 23.76
CA GLU A 137 3.27 -2.26 24.18
C GLU A 137 1.97 -2.85 24.74
N TYR A 138 1.86 -4.18 24.86
CA TYR A 138 0.65 -4.88 25.30
C TYR A 138 -0.61 -4.39 24.58
N VAL A 139 -0.51 -4.12 23.27
CA VAL A 139 -1.65 -3.66 22.48
C VAL A 139 -2.70 -4.76 22.52
N ASP A 140 -3.76 -4.52 23.28
CA ASP A 140 -4.87 -5.45 23.40
C ASP A 140 -5.63 -5.48 22.07
N ARG A 141 -5.61 -6.66 21.44
CA ARG A 141 -6.30 -6.93 20.18
C ARG A 141 -7.79 -7.24 20.39
N GLY A 142 -8.20 -7.47 21.63
CA GLY A 142 -9.57 -7.72 22.04
C GLY A 142 -10.40 -6.45 22.15
N VAL A 143 -9.78 -5.28 22.33
CA VAL A 143 -10.45 -3.98 22.44
C VAL A 143 -11.29 -3.67 21.19
N GLY A 144 -12.60 -3.52 21.37
CA GLY A 144 -13.61 -3.30 20.34
C GLY A 144 -14.07 -4.56 19.59
N SER A 145 -13.63 -5.76 19.97
CA SER A 145 -14.07 -7.03 19.38
C SER A 145 -15.24 -7.67 20.16
N LEU A 146 -15.88 -8.71 19.63
CA LEU A 146 -16.87 -9.49 20.39
C LEU A 146 -16.28 -10.09 21.69
N LEU A 147 -14.96 -10.32 21.71
CA LEU A 147 -14.21 -10.82 22.85
C LEU A 147 -13.79 -9.72 23.84
N ASP A 148 -14.12 -8.45 23.56
CA ASP A 148 -13.78 -7.31 24.42
C ASP A 148 -14.48 -7.37 25.78
N GLY A 149 -15.53 -8.17 25.92
CA GLY A 149 -16.14 -8.53 27.21
C GLY A 149 -16.82 -7.38 27.98
N TYR A 150 -16.63 -6.12 27.58
CA TYR A 150 -17.28 -4.98 28.22
C TYR A 150 -18.71 -4.81 27.70
N CYS A 151 -19.65 -5.49 28.33
CA CYS A 151 -21.02 -5.00 28.42
C CYS A 151 -20.96 -3.77 29.34
N ALA A 152 -21.18 -2.55 28.82
CA ALA A 152 -21.20 -1.37 29.69
C ALA A 152 -22.31 -1.56 30.75
N THR A 153 -22.17 -0.94 31.92
CA THR A 153 -23.25 -0.98 32.95
C THR A 153 -24.59 -0.52 32.39
N ALA A 154 -24.56 0.42 31.43
CA ALA A 154 -25.72 0.85 30.67
C ALA A 154 -26.34 -0.27 29.82
N ASP A 155 -25.53 -1.11 29.18
CA ASP A 155 -25.98 -2.24 28.37
C ASP A 155 -26.60 -3.33 29.26
N LEU A 156 -26.00 -3.62 30.42
CA LEU A 156 -26.57 -4.54 31.41
C LEU A 156 -27.92 -4.04 31.93
N VAL A 157 -28.03 -2.74 32.20
CA VAL A 157 -29.29 -2.09 32.61
C VAL A 157 -30.33 -2.12 31.49
N ALA A 158 -29.92 -1.89 30.23
CA ALA A 158 -30.81 -1.93 29.07
C ALA A 158 -31.35 -3.35 28.83
N ILE A 159 -30.49 -4.37 28.90
CA ILE A 159 -30.87 -5.78 28.80
C ILE A 159 -31.83 -6.15 29.94
N SER A 160 -31.50 -5.77 31.18
CA SER A 160 -32.37 -6.02 32.34
C SER A 160 -33.75 -5.37 32.17
N ARG A 161 -33.80 -4.09 31.78
CA ARG A 161 -35.07 -3.38 31.52
C ARG A 161 -35.88 -4.02 30.40
N PHE A 162 -35.23 -4.45 29.32
CA PHE A 162 -35.88 -5.12 28.20
C PHE A 162 -36.62 -6.38 28.66
N TYR A 163 -35.94 -7.29 29.37
CA TYR A 163 -36.55 -8.53 29.85
C TYR A 163 -37.59 -8.32 30.97
N MET A 164 -37.37 -7.35 31.85
CA MET A 164 -38.36 -7.03 32.89
C MET A 164 -39.63 -6.42 32.30
N ASN A 165 -39.52 -5.64 31.22
CA ASN A 165 -40.68 -5.04 30.55
C ASN A 165 -41.37 -5.99 29.57
N LEU A 166 -40.66 -6.96 28.99
CA LEU A 166 -41.24 -8.00 28.13
C LEU A 166 -42.31 -8.84 28.84
N ASN A 167 -42.19 -9.02 30.15
CA ASN A 167 -43.13 -9.79 30.97
C ASN A 167 -44.26 -8.93 31.61
N THR A 168 -44.49 -7.71 31.11
CA THR A 168 -45.58 -6.84 31.60
C THR A 168 -46.75 -6.67 30.62
N GLY A 169 -46.68 -7.32 29.45
CA GLY A 169 -47.79 -7.40 28.51
C GLY A 169 -48.79 -8.51 28.87
N SER A 170 -50.06 -8.26 28.59
CA SER A 170 -51.24 -9.12 28.79
C SER A 170 -51.19 -10.57 28.25
N ASP A 171 -50.07 -11.02 27.67
CA ASP A 171 -49.90 -12.34 27.04
C ASP A 171 -49.49 -13.45 28.02
N LEU A 172 -49.35 -13.16 29.32
CA LEU A 172 -49.10 -14.17 30.37
C LEU A 172 -50.38 -14.66 31.07
N ARG A 173 -51.56 -14.28 30.60
CA ARG A 173 -52.85 -14.81 31.05
C ARG A 173 -53.51 -15.62 29.94
N ASN A 174 -53.26 -16.93 29.94
CA ASN A 174 -54.25 -17.91 29.46
C ASN A 174 -55.23 -18.21 30.60
#